data_AF-A0A958DH38-F1
#
_entry.id   AF-A0A958DH38-F1
#
_cell.length_a   1.000
_cell.length_b   1.000
_cell.length_c   1.000
_cell.angle_alpha   90.00
_cell.angle_beta   90.00
_cell.angle_gamma   90.00
#
_symmetry.space_group_name_H-M   'P 1'
#
loop_
_entity.id
_entity.type
_entity.pdbx_description
1 polymer ?
#
loop_
_entity_poly.entity_id
_entity_poly.type
_entity_poly.pdbx_seq_one_letter_code
_entity_poly.pdbx_strand_id
1 'polypeptide(L)'
;MKKLFDIAEKLKKQSIYVGSDLKHPDFEILLFYDSDDPGSRPDFIQELYQVLIKNEAQKSTAFARDHHYEELQAWIGKEHPNLLIPLNWLKIAIENYPYRLIIAIDPHKPAREGGWQDHKGRSPLDEDFWYQKKPSNNNLLLRELRQGMNAGKNDAESSSEWFHSRFLYNRICWVKKDEVYRICFEYPSLADHYPYAFEGAVDQAGRPLCAESYLKLWLYLKWLIHLARRVRRIKDPHLIANFYNLTSTSEDEKRNSPYFSDTLPQILRDSEPNLKKGIFIFDLDKCVLNLSQAHPGALSHPTVLFRRHANAFRYYDQQQKWEPEYGDSDHVFYGESLSGGLSYWTTFVDALSGPNSERAIRFILSLMEQALMRIYLVDERIQDWYHTLPKEVAGYLIQQRLFVSYLEAPLKYDQKKEPPHALYAQVKVSRYGLDSHFSNEAYFSMITANRRIDRKIDLLILHQGILDKWKSNPADTLKGLLYWKESVPFWVITSGRGTPTNLPPGIKFLPFSAVEACINGIHFEKLPLVRQIYSLKRDGQP
;
A
#
# COMPACT_ATOMS: atom_id res chain seq x y z
N MET A 1 26.45 15.12 0.01
CA MET A 1 25.42 15.29 1.04
C MET A 1 24.95 16.74 1.22
N LYS A 2 25.86 17.71 1.48
CA LYS A 2 25.52 19.13 1.78
C LYS A 2 24.46 19.73 0.85
N LYS A 3 24.61 19.54 -0.46
CA LYS A 3 23.67 20.04 -1.49
C LYS A 3 22.20 19.63 -1.31
N LEU A 4 21.90 18.40 -0.85
CA LEU A 4 20.51 17.96 -0.66
C LEU A 4 19.88 18.61 0.58
N PHE A 5 20.66 18.73 1.66
CA PHE A 5 20.23 19.45 2.86
C PHE A 5 20.07 20.96 2.58
N ASP A 6 20.86 21.52 1.67
CA ASP A 6 20.72 22.91 1.22
C ASP A 6 19.35 23.17 0.54
N ILE A 7 18.69 22.13 -0.01
CA ILE A 7 17.34 22.22 -0.60
C ILE A 7 16.25 21.59 0.27
N ALA A 8 16.57 21.09 1.48
CA ALA A 8 15.62 20.38 2.33
C ALA A 8 14.37 21.21 2.65
N GLU A 9 14.51 22.52 2.90
CA GLU A 9 13.38 23.42 3.13
C GLU A 9 12.45 23.55 1.91
N LYS A 10 13.00 23.48 0.69
CA LYS A 10 12.18 23.46 -0.53
C LYS A 10 11.47 22.13 -0.71
N LEU A 11 12.15 21.02 -0.39
CA LEU A 11 11.57 19.68 -0.40
C LEU A 11 10.43 19.54 0.62
N LYS A 12 10.57 20.14 1.81
CA LYS A 12 9.51 20.19 2.83
C LYS A 12 8.23 20.85 2.31
N LYS A 13 8.34 21.93 1.53
CA LYS A 13 7.19 22.58 0.87
C LYS A 13 6.45 21.65 -0.09
N GLN A 14 7.16 20.64 -0.63
CA GLN A 14 6.58 19.58 -1.45
C GLN A 14 6.18 18.34 -0.63
N SER A 15 6.06 18.45 0.70
CA SER A 15 5.73 17.32 1.59
C SER A 15 6.74 16.15 1.50
N ILE A 16 7.98 16.44 1.09
CA ILE A 16 9.11 15.51 1.14
C ILE A 16 9.97 15.91 2.32
N TYR A 17 10.10 15.01 3.27
CA TYR A 17 10.96 15.23 4.43
C TYR A 17 12.29 14.53 4.24
N VAL A 18 13.40 15.28 4.30
CA VAL A 18 14.76 14.72 4.28
C VAL A 18 15.27 14.66 5.72
N GLY A 19 15.41 13.44 6.24
CA GLY A 19 15.50 13.21 7.68
C GLY A 19 16.82 13.55 8.37
N SER A 20 16.70 14.19 9.55
CA SER A 20 17.48 13.90 10.78
C SER A 20 16.69 14.25 12.06
N ASP A 21 15.86 15.31 12.06
CA ASP A 21 14.89 15.65 13.14
C ASP A 21 13.47 15.24 12.71
N LEU A 22 12.56 14.79 13.59
CA LEU A 22 11.20 14.34 13.22
C LEU A 22 10.08 15.27 13.68
N LYS A 23 10.42 16.45 14.20
CA LYS A 23 9.46 17.38 14.83
C LYS A 23 8.37 17.96 13.92
N HIS A 24 8.39 17.73 12.62
CA HIS A 24 7.41 18.32 11.69
C HIS A 24 6.30 17.33 11.27
N PRO A 25 5.02 17.62 11.56
CA PRO A 25 3.94 16.64 11.43
C PRO A 25 3.33 16.51 10.02
N ASP A 26 3.64 17.38 9.03
CA ASP A 26 2.92 17.37 7.75
C ASP A 26 3.81 17.04 6.56
N PHE A 27 4.06 15.74 6.34
CA PHE A 27 4.76 15.28 5.14
C PHE A 27 4.21 13.94 4.66
N GLU A 28 4.15 13.79 3.34
CA GLU A 28 3.56 12.67 2.61
C GLU A 28 4.59 11.56 2.37
N ILE A 29 5.86 11.96 2.18
CA ILE A 29 6.99 11.09 1.87
C ILE A 29 8.13 11.39 2.84
N LEU A 30 8.68 10.35 3.46
CA LEU A 30 9.93 10.42 4.22
C LEU A 30 11.07 9.87 3.35
N LEU A 31 12.09 10.68 3.11
CA LEU A 31 13.31 10.29 2.41
C LEU A 31 14.50 10.32 3.38
N PHE A 32 15.03 9.15 3.72
CA PHE A 32 16.35 9.07 4.32
C PHE A 32 17.39 9.00 3.21
N TYR A 33 18.26 10.00 3.16
CA TYR A 33 19.39 10.03 2.23
C TYR A 33 20.66 9.63 2.98
N ASP A 34 21.15 8.41 2.73
CA ASP A 34 22.24 7.85 3.53
C ASP A 34 23.53 8.69 3.46
N SER A 35 24.20 8.78 4.61
CA SER A 35 25.45 9.52 4.74
C SER A 35 26.62 8.80 4.09
N ASP A 36 27.51 9.55 3.45
CA ASP A 36 28.80 9.00 2.98
C ASP A 36 29.73 8.67 4.17
N ASP A 37 29.55 9.38 5.28
CA ASP A 37 30.20 9.15 6.55
C ASP A 37 29.27 8.33 7.49
N PRO A 38 29.59 7.06 7.77
CA PRO A 38 28.75 6.21 8.62
C PRO A 38 28.46 6.79 10.01
N GLY A 39 29.38 7.63 10.56
CA GLY A 39 29.22 8.24 11.88
C GLY A 39 28.14 9.32 11.94
N SER A 40 27.79 9.92 10.81
CA SER A 40 26.75 10.97 10.69
C SER A 40 25.40 10.44 10.22
N ARG A 41 25.23 9.11 10.14
CA ARG A 41 23.92 8.51 9.86
C ARG A 41 22.90 8.87 10.95
N PRO A 42 21.63 9.14 10.61
CA PRO A 42 20.55 9.21 11.60
C PRO A 42 20.46 7.90 12.39
N ASP A 43 20.07 7.96 13.66
CA ASP A 43 20.07 6.80 14.56
C ASP A 43 19.23 5.64 14.01
N PHE A 44 18.05 5.93 13.43
CA PHE A 44 17.24 4.94 12.72
C PHE A 44 18.02 4.20 11.61
N ILE A 45 18.83 4.93 10.84
CA ILE A 45 19.63 4.36 9.75
C ILE A 45 20.81 3.55 10.29
N GLN A 46 21.40 3.96 11.41
CA GLN A 46 22.44 3.18 12.08
C GLN A 46 21.90 1.83 12.57
N GLU A 47 20.73 1.82 13.18
CA GLU A 47 20.10 0.58 13.65
C GLU A 47 19.69 -0.32 12.49
N LEU A 48 19.13 0.26 11.42
CA LEU A 48 18.78 -0.47 10.21
C LEU A 48 20.03 -1.09 9.55
N TYR A 49 21.11 -0.33 9.47
CA TYR A 49 22.40 -0.81 8.98
C TYR A 49 22.97 -1.94 9.85
N GLN A 50 22.87 -1.81 11.18
CA GLN A 50 23.30 -2.84 12.12
C GLN A 50 22.54 -4.15 11.88
N VAL A 51 21.22 -4.08 11.72
CA VAL A 51 20.36 -5.26 11.47
C VAL A 51 20.62 -5.90 10.12
N LEU A 52 20.73 -5.11 9.06
CA LEU A 52 20.82 -5.64 7.70
C LEU A 52 22.23 -6.05 7.30
N ILE A 53 23.28 -5.38 7.79
CA ILE A 53 24.65 -5.56 7.28
C ILE A 53 25.59 -6.17 8.33
N LYS A 54 25.63 -5.60 9.55
CA LYS A 54 26.63 -6.02 10.56
C LYS A 54 26.23 -7.31 11.30
N ASN A 55 24.97 -7.41 11.71
CA ASN A 55 24.47 -8.57 12.46
C ASN A 55 24.50 -9.85 11.63
N GLU A 56 24.45 -9.75 10.30
CA GLU A 56 24.63 -10.89 9.42
C GLU A 56 26.04 -11.50 9.55
N ALA A 57 27.07 -10.66 9.44
CA ALA A 57 28.46 -11.09 9.49
C ALA A 57 28.86 -11.59 10.88
N GLN A 58 28.29 -11.01 11.94
CA GLN A 58 28.73 -11.24 13.32
C GLN A 58 27.73 -12.07 14.16
N LYS A 59 26.54 -12.38 13.62
CA LYS A 59 25.39 -12.94 14.37
C LYS A 59 25.09 -12.18 15.67
N SER A 60 25.39 -10.88 15.67
CA SER A 60 25.23 -10.03 16.84
C SER A 60 23.76 -9.66 17.02
N THR A 61 23.33 -9.50 18.27
CA THR A 61 22.04 -8.93 18.66
C THR A 61 22.21 -7.55 19.29
N ALA A 62 23.43 -6.99 19.24
CA ALA A 62 23.73 -5.68 19.79
C ALA A 62 23.01 -4.58 19.00
N PHE A 63 22.55 -3.58 19.75
CA PHE A 63 21.98 -2.35 19.20
C PHE A 63 23.08 -1.45 18.65
N ALA A 64 22.77 -0.64 17.65
CA ALA A 64 23.68 0.39 17.18
C ALA A 64 23.81 1.53 18.21
N ARG A 65 22.75 1.78 18.98
CA ARG A 65 22.69 2.79 20.05
C ARG A 65 22.10 2.19 21.32
N ASP A 66 22.73 2.47 22.47
CA ASP A 66 22.28 1.94 23.76
C ASP A 66 20.86 2.41 24.12
N HIS A 67 20.51 3.66 23.84
CA HIS A 67 19.18 4.19 24.15
C HIS A 67 18.05 3.49 23.38
N HIS A 68 18.29 2.92 22.19
CA HIS A 68 17.28 2.13 21.47
C HIS A 68 16.92 0.84 22.23
N TYR A 69 17.88 0.23 22.93
CA TYR A 69 17.60 -0.90 23.82
C TYR A 69 16.71 -0.45 24.98
N GLU A 70 17.04 0.69 25.60
CA GLU A 70 16.27 1.26 26.70
C GLU A 70 14.83 1.62 26.27
N GLU A 71 14.66 2.25 25.11
CA GLU A 71 13.37 2.54 24.50
C GLU A 71 12.56 1.26 24.26
N LEU A 72 13.16 0.25 23.63
CA LEU A 72 12.47 -1.01 23.37
C LEU A 72 12.10 -1.74 24.65
N GLN A 73 12.98 -1.70 25.65
CA GLN A 73 12.73 -2.25 26.98
C GLN A 73 11.59 -1.52 27.68
N ALA A 74 11.51 -0.19 27.55
CA ALA A 74 10.40 0.59 28.07
C ALA A 74 9.07 0.25 27.38
N TRP A 75 9.08 -0.06 26.08
CA TRP A 75 7.89 -0.45 25.32
C TRP A 75 7.40 -1.87 25.60
N ILE A 76 8.32 -2.84 25.71
CA ILE A 76 7.99 -4.27 25.79
C ILE A 76 7.96 -4.78 27.24
N GLY A 77 8.70 -4.15 28.15
CA GLY A 77 8.95 -4.65 29.51
C GLY A 77 10.20 -5.52 29.60
N LYS A 78 10.70 -5.71 30.82
CA LYS A 78 11.96 -6.44 31.10
C LYS A 78 11.79 -7.97 31.04
N GLU A 79 10.57 -8.43 31.24
CA GLU A 79 10.13 -9.82 31.26
C GLU A 79 10.21 -10.56 29.91
N HIS A 80 10.55 -9.86 28.83
CA HIS A 80 10.68 -10.46 27.49
C HIS A 80 12.04 -10.19 26.83
N PRO A 81 13.16 -10.63 27.44
CA PRO A 81 14.50 -10.33 26.95
C PRO A 81 14.77 -10.84 25.53
N ASN A 82 14.09 -11.90 25.10
CA ASN A 82 14.19 -12.44 23.75
C ASN A 82 13.56 -11.55 22.67
N LEU A 83 12.73 -10.58 23.05
CA LEU A 83 12.17 -9.58 22.14
C LEU A 83 12.98 -8.30 22.10
N LEU A 84 13.94 -8.11 23.03
CA LEU A 84 14.82 -6.95 23.10
C LEU A 84 15.94 -7.06 22.06
N ILE A 85 15.56 -7.04 20.79
CA ILE A 85 16.46 -7.10 19.65
C ILE A 85 16.25 -5.90 18.73
N PRO A 86 17.30 -5.42 18.05
CA PRO A 86 17.24 -4.29 17.11
C PRO A 86 16.11 -4.34 16.09
N LEU A 87 15.83 -5.54 15.55
CA LEU A 87 14.77 -5.72 14.55
C LEU A 87 13.38 -5.34 15.09
N ASN A 88 13.09 -5.66 16.35
CA ASN A 88 11.79 -5.33 16.95
C ASN A 88 11.69 -3.83 17.26
N TRP A 89 12.80 -3.18 17.63
CA TRP A 89 12.83 -1.72 17.73
C TRP A 89 12.54 -1.09 16.37
N LEU A 90 13.18 -1.54 15.28
CA LEU A 90 12.90 -1.03 13.92
C LEU A 90 11.43 -1.21 13.51
N LYS A 91 10.83 -2.36 13.81
CA LYS A 91 9.41 -2.63 13.54
C LYS A 91 8.47 -1.63 14.19
N ILE A 92 8.82 -1.17 15.40
CA ILE A 92 8.04 -0.17 16.14
C ILE A 92 8.36 1.23 15.62
N ALA A 93 9.65 1.58 15.49
CA ALA A 93 10.11 2.90 15.08
C ALA A 93 9.58 3.30 13.70
N ILE A 94 9.50 2.36 12.75
CA ILE A 94 8.99 2.63 11.39
C ILE A 94 7.55 3.17 11.38
N GLU A 95 6.77 2.85 12.40
CA GLU A 95 5.36 3.25 12.50
C GLU A 95 5.19 4.70 12.96
N ASN A 96 6.26 5.32 13.44
CA ASN A 96 6.31 6.76 13.69
C ASN A 96 6.42 7.56 12.37
N TYR A 97 6.79 6.91 11.27
CA TYR A 97 6.91 7.53 9.95
C TYR A 97 5.65 7.36 9.10
N PRO A 98 5.42 8.20 8.08
CA PRO A 98 4.42 7.95 7.05
C PRO A 98 4.59 6.58 6.40
N TYR A 99 3.55 6.11 5.73
CA TYR A 99 3.62 4.87 4.99
C TYR A 99 4.56 4.94 3.78
N ARG A 100 4.78 6.11 3.16
CA ARG A 100 5.79 6.27 2.11
C ARG A 100 7.17 6.54 2.72
N LEU A 101 7.82 5.48 3.21
CA LEU A 101 9.18 5.50 3.74
C LEU A 101 10.17 5.08 2.66
N ILE A 102 11.05 6.00 2.27
CA ILE A 102 12.03 5.81 1.21
C ILE A 102 13.44 5.97 1.78
N ILE A 103 14.35 5.07 1.42
CA ILE A 103 15.76 5.14 1.79
C ILE A 103 16.62 5.13 0.52
N ALA A 104 17.41 6.19 0.34
CA ALA A 104 18.36 6.33 -0.75
C ALA A 104 19.76 5.90 -0.30
N ILE A 105 20.30 4.88 -0.96
CA ILE A 105 21.60 4.27 -0.61
C ILE A 105 22.54 4.23 -1.82
N ASP A 106 23.84 4.11 -1.56
CA ASP A 106 24.80 3.68 -2.58
C ASP A 106 24.86 2.14 -2.59
N PRO A 107 24.34 1.47 -3.65
CA PRO A 107 24.31 0.01 -3.72
C PRO A 107 25.69 -0.61 -4.02
N HIS A 108 26.68 0.18 -4.43
CA HIS A 108 27.97 -0.31 -4.88
C HIS A 108 29.06 -0.19 -3.81
N LYS A 109 28.78 0.51 -2.72
CA LYS A 109 29.72 0.69 -1.62
C LYS A 109 29.72 -0.55 -0.70
N PRO A 110 30.88 -1.19 -0.45
CA PRO A 110 30.95 -2.38 0.38
C PRO A 110 30.86 -2.06 1.88
N ALA A 111 30.36 -3.01 2.70
CA ALA A 111 30.21 -2.84 4.16
C ALA A 111 31.48 -2.37 4.89
N ARG A 112 32.66 -2.84 4.47
CA ARG A 112 33.95 -2.45 5.06
C ARG A 112 34.27 -0.96 4.92
N GLU A 113 33.68 -0.30 3.94
CA GLU A 113 33.76 1.15 3.70
C GLU A 113 32.52 1.88 4.25
N GLY A 114 31.74 1.18 5.08
CA GLY A 114 30.47 1.64 5.62
C GLY A 114 29.34 1.62 4.60
N GLY A 115 29.45 0.95 3.46
CA GLY A 115 28.38 0.84 2.46
C GLY A 115 27.37 -0.28 2.72
N TRP A 116 26.34 -0.38 1.87
CA TRP A 116 25.17 -1.25 2.05
C TRP A 116 25.27 -2.63 1.40
N GLN A 117 26.44 -3.01 0.89
CA GLN A 117 26.61 -4.38 0.43
C GLN A 117 26.98 -5.31 1.58
N ASP A 118 26.31 -6.45 1.65
CA ASP A 118 26.67 -7.53 2.56
C ASP A 118 28.03 -8.17 2.19
N HIS A 119 28.41 -9.23 2.91
CA HIS A 119 29.65 -9.96 2.67
C HIS A 119 29.72 -10.68 1.30
N LYS A 120 28.59 -10.79 0.58
CA LYS A 120 28.49 -11.35 -0.77
C LYS A 120 28.38 -10.28 -1.86
N GLY A 121 28.47 -9.00 -1.50
CA GLY A 121 28.33 -7.89 -2.45
C GLY A 121 26.88 -7.57 -2.82
N ARG A 122 25.88 -8.15 -2.15
CA ARG A 122 24.45 -7.90 -2.41
C ARG A 122 23.97 -6.68 -1.61
N SER A 123 23.08 -5.89 -2.19
CA SER A 123 22.51 -4.70 -1.56
C SER A 123 21.01 -4.85 -1.26
N PRO A 124 20.41 -4.04 -0.37
CA PRO A 124 18.96 -4.02 -0.15
C PRO A 124 18.09 -3.74 -1.40
N LEU A 125 18.70 -3.24 -2.46
CA LEU A 125 18.06 -3.05 -3.76
C LEU A 125 17.89 -4.38 -4.54
N ASP A 126 18.77 -5.36 -4.28
CA ASP A 126 18.75 -6.67 -4.92
C ASP A 126 17.73 -7.60 -4.27
N GLU A 127 16.97 -8.37 -5.06
CA GLU A 127 15.99 -9.29 -4.48
C GLU A 127 16.67 -10.39 -3.66
N ASP A 128 17.77 -10.94 -4.17
CA ASP A 128 18.48 -12.06 -3.53
C ASP A 128 19.21 -11.67 -2.25
N PHE A 129 19.32 -10.38 -1.92
CA PHE A 129 19.69 -9.91 -0.58
C PHE A 129 18.71 -10.43 0.47
N TRP A 130 17.40 -10.41 0.18
CA TRP A 130 16.34 -10.69 1.14
C TRP A 130 16.01 -12.19 1.30
N TYR A 131 16.44 -13.04 0.37
CA TYR A 131 16.08 -14.47 0.33
C TYR A 131 17.28 -15.41 0.55
N GLN A 132 17.05 -16.55 1.22
CA GLN A 132 18.08 -17.59 1.46
C GLN A 132 18.41 -18.39 0.20
N LYS A 133 17.42 -18.64 -0.65
CA LYS A 133 17.56 -19.26 -1.98
C LYS A 133 16.79 -18.42 -2.96
N LYS A 134 17.41 -18.05 -4.09
CA LYS A 134 16.73 -17.34 -5.16
C LYS A 134 15.52 -18.19 -5.60
N PRO A 135 14.28 -17.68 -5.55
CA PRO A 135 13.14 -18.43 -6.06
C PRO A 135 13.42 -18.70 -7.54
N SER A 136 13.65 -19.96 -7.93
CA SER A 136 13.92 -20.25 -9.33
C SER A 136 12.64 -20.00 -10.13
N ASN A 137 12.73 -19.16 -11.15
CA ASN A 137 11.58 -18.71 -11.96
C ASN A 137 10.73 -19.88 -12.48
N ASN A 138 11.34 -21.04 -12.76
CA ASN A 138 10.64 -22.23 -13.24
C ASN A 138 9.99 -23.09 -12.14
N ASN A 139 10.52 -23.13 -10.92
CA ASN A 139 9.92 -23.95 -9.86
C ASN A 139 8.68 -23.30 -9.26
N LEU A 140 8.58 -21.96 -9.27
CA LEU A 140 7.39 -21.27 -8.78
C LEU A 140 6.17 -21.60 -9.65
N LEU A 141 6.31 -21.49 -10.98
CA LEU A 141 5.23 -21.72 -11.94
C LEU A 141 4.83 -23.22 -12.01
N LEU A 142 5.82 -24.14 -12.00
CA LEU A 142 5.56 -25.58 -11.96
C LEU A 142 5.00 -26.06 -10.60
N ARG A 143 5.35 -25.41 -9.47
CA ARG A 143 4.72 -25.66 -8.16
C ARG A 143 3.31 -25.11 -8.09
N GLU A 144 3.08 -23.90 -8.57
CA GLU A 144 1.77 -23.23 -8.58
C GLU A 144 0.75 -24.02 -9.43
N LEU A 145 1.18 -24.54 -10.59
CA LEU A 145 0.37 -25.43 -11.44
C LEU A 145 0.05 -26.77 -10.75
N ARG A 146 1.00 -27.38 -10.01
CA ARG A 146 0.79 -28.65 -9.29
C ARG A 146 -0.04 -28.50 -8.01
N GLN A 147 0.03 -27.36 -7.33
CA GLN A 147 -0.71 -27.09 -6.10
C GLN A 147 -2.17 -26.70 -6.34
N GLY A 148 -2.56 -26.34 -7.57
CA GLY A 148 -3.93 -25.96 -7.92
C GLY A 148 -4.97 -27.07 -7.80
N MET A 149 -4.52 -28.32 -7.82
CA MET A 149 -5.42 -29.47 -7.61
C MET A 149 -5.46 -29.96 -6.16
N ASN A 150 -4.62 -29.42 -5.25
CA ASN A 150 -4.50 -29.87 -3.85
C ASN A 150 -4.42 -28.70 -2.83
N ALA A 151 -5.02 -27.54 -3.14
CA ALA A 151 -4.86 -26.25 -2.45
C ALA A 151 -5.43 -26.16 -1.00
N GLY A 152 -5.57 -27.28 -0.30
CA GLY A 152 -6.09 -27.33 1.07
C GLY A 152 -5.04 -27.47 2.17
N LYS A 153 -3.78 -27.79 1.89
CA LYS A 153 -2.86 -28.23 2.96
C LYS A 153 -1.41 -27.74 2.98
N ASN A 154 -0.88 -27.02 1.99
CA ASN A 154 0.56 -26.72 1.95
C ASN A 154 0.94 -25.26 1.58
N ASP A 155 0.21 -24.25 2.08
CA ASP A 155 0.70 -22.85 2.08
C ASP A 155 1.76 -22.61 3.19
N ALA A 156 2.23 -23.68 3.84
CA ALA A 156 3.38 -23.71 4.75
C ALA A 156 4.74 -23.45 4.05
N GLU A 157 4.75 -22.79 2.88
CA GLU A 157 5.94 -22.32 2.18
C GLU A 157 6.28 -20.88 2.57
N SER A 158 7.43 -20.56 3.16
CA SER A 158 8.13 -21.15 4.29
C SER A 158 8.92 -19.97 4.89
N SER A 159 8.86 -19.74 6.20
CA SER A 159 9.74 -18.74 6.83
C SER A 159 11.23 -19.06 6.64
N SER A 160 11.56 -20.25 6.13
CA SER A 160 12.92 -20.66 5.75
C SER A 160 13.43 -20.03 4.44
N GLU A 161 12.61 -19.30 3.69
CA GLU A 161 13.09 -18.62 2.47
C GLU A 161 13.61 -17.21 2.73
N TRP A 162 13.21 -16.58 3.83
CA TRP A 162 13.63 -15.21 4.14
C TRP A 162 14.95 -15.23 4.90
N PHE A 163 15.87 -14.40 4.41
CA PHE A 163 17.15 -14.18 5.05
C PHE A 163 17.10 -12.95 5.96
N HIS A 164 16.43 -11.89 5.50
CA HIS A 164 16.12 -10.71 6.31
C HIS A 164 14.61 -10.58 6.54
N SER A 165 14.22 -9.66 7.42
CA SER A 165 12.82 -9.42 7.78
C SER A 165 11.96 -9.09 6.55
N ARG A 166 10.85 -9.82 6.40
CA ARG A 166 9.84 -9.58 5.36
C ARG A 166 9.11 -8.26 5.61
N PHE A 167 8.92 -7.88 6.87
CA PHE A 167 8.39 -6.57 7.22
C PHE A 167 9.25 -5.45 6.64
N LEU A 168 10.56 -5.45 6.89
CA LEU A 168 11.47 -4.42 6.37
C LEU A 168 11.48 -4.39 4.83
N TYR A 169 11.51 -5.56 4.18
CA TYR A 169 11.44 -5.69 2.73
C TYR A 169 10.18 -5.05 2.14
N ASN A 170 9.02 -5.27 2.78
CA ASN A 170 7.73 -4.76 2.29
C ASN A 170 7.48 -3.29 2.68
N ARG A 171 8.04 -2.84 3.79
CA ARG A 171 7.69 -1.55 4.39
C ARG A 171 8.58 -0.40 3.95
N ILE A 172 9.82 -0.69 3.54
CA ILE A 172 10.81 0.29 3.10
C ILE A 172 10.97 0.24 1.58
N CYS A 173 10.77 1.38 0.91
CA CYS A 173 11.13 1.54 -0.49
C CYS A 173 12.59 1.97 -0.61
N TRP A 174 13.39 1.18 -1.32
CA TRP A 174 14.82 1.44 -1.50
C TRP A 174 15.05 2.06 -2.88
N VAL A 175 15.85 3.13 -2.93
CA VAL A 175 16.23 3.80 -4.17
C VAL A 175 17.74 4.05 -4.20
N LYS A 176 18.29 4.32 -5.39
CA LYS A 176 19.70 4.66 -5.51
C LYS A 176 19.94 6.14 -5.20
N LYS A 177 21.04 6.40 -4.51
CA LYS A 177 21.46 7.75 -4.07
C LYS A 177 21.82 8.64 -5.25
N ASP A 178 22.49 8.10 -6.26
CA ASP A 178 22.83 8.79 -7.50
C ASP A 178 21.57 9.22 -8.27
N GLU A 179 20.55 8.37 -8.40
CA GLU A 179 19.27 8.72 -9.05
C GLU A 179 18.62 9.95 -8.38
N VAL A 180 18.55 9.97 -7.04
CA VAL A 180 18.01 11.11 -6.29
C VAL A 180 18.84 12.37 -6.53
N TYR A 181 20.17 12.26 -6.49
CA TYR A 181 21.07 13.39 -6.73
C TYR A 181 20.87 13.98 -8.12
N ARG A 182 20.88 13.12 -9.15
CA ARG A 182 20.68 13.52 -10.54
C ARG A 182 19.36 14.28 -10.69
N ILE A 183 18.26 13.76 -10.15
CA ILE A 183 16.96 14.44 -10.20
C ILE A 183 16.96 15.80 -9.48
N CYS A 184 17.70 15.94 -8.38
CA CYS A 184 17.72 17.22 -7.67
C CYS A 184 18.56 18.29 -8.38
N PHE A 185 19.62 17.90 -9.11
CA PHE A 185 20.67 18.84 -9.52
C PHE A 185 20.98 18.86 -11.03
N GLU A 186 20.55 17.85 -11.79
CA GLU A 186 20.78 17.71 -13.23
C GLU A 186 19.47 17.78 -14.03
N TYR A 187 18.32 18.06 -13.38
CA TYR A 187 16.98 17.84 -13.92
C TYR A 187 16.50 18.71 -15.10
N PRO A 188 17.22 19.74 -15.56
CA PRO A 188 16.98 20.22 -16.93
C PRO A 188 17.73 19.40 -18.00
N SER A 189 18.93 18.89 -17.70
CA SER A 189 19.82 18.19 -18.65
C SER A 189 19.61 16.68 -18.73
N LEU A 190 18.98 16.07 -17.72
CA LEU A 190 18.67 14.63 -17.70
C LEU A 190 17.60 14.21 -18.69
N ALA A 191 16.92 15.22 -19.23
CA ALA A 191 15.88 15.13 -20.19
C ALA A 191 16.26 14.13 -21.31
N ASP A 192 17.49 14.21 -21.83
CA ASP A 192 17.93 13.36 -22.94
C ASP A 192 18.40 11.94 -22.53
N HIS A 193 18.49 11.62 -21.24
CA HIS A 193 19.18 10.41 -20.74
C HIS A 193 18.35 9.50 -19.84
N TYR A 194 17.30 10.00 -19.23
CA TYR A 194 16.28 9.15 -18.60
C TYR A 194 15.03 9.24 -19.46
N PRO A 195 14.51 8.12 -20.01
CA PRO A 195 13.20 8.14 -20.63
C PRO A 195 12.24 8.71 -19.57
N TYR A 196 11.73 9.90 -19.84
CA TYR A 196 11.15 10.77 -18.82
C TYR A 196 10.02 10.04 -18.12
N ALA A 197 10.08 9.97 -16.79
CA ALA A 197 8.98 9.42 -16.02
C ALA A 197 7.66 10.18 -16.28
N PHE A 198 7.78 11.46 -16.66
CA PHE A 198 6.69 12.43 -16.84
C PHE A 198 7.02 13.44 -17.97
N GLU A 199 7.23 12.98 -19.21
CA GLU A 199 7.55 13.88 -20.34
C GLU A 199 6.48 14.96 -20.53
N GLY A 200 6.91 16.22 -20.71
CA GLY A 200 6.00 17.35 -20.91
C GLY A 200 5.15 17.71 -19.69
N ALA A 201 5.51 17.20 -18.50
CA ALA A 201 4.78 17.53 -17.28
C ALA A 201 4.94 18.98 -16.87
N VAL A 202 3.84 19.59 -16.42
CA VAL A 202 3.76 21.01 -16.07
C VAL A 202 3.13 21.25 -14.70
N ASP A 203 3.50 22.36 -14.07
CA ASP A 203 2.90 22.82 -12.82
C ASP A 203 1.50 23.42 -13.06
N GLN A 204 0.87 23.93 -11.98
CA GLN A 204 -0.46 24.55 -12.06
C GLN A 204 -0.54 25.79 -12.96
N ALA A 205 0.60 26.43 -13.24
CA ALA A 205 0.70 27.60 -14.11
C ALA A 205 1.10 27.22 -15.55
N GLY A 206 1.16 25.92 -15.88
CA GLY A 206 1.57 25.43 -17.19
C GLY A 206 3.07 25.53 -17.46
N ARG A 207 3.89 25.79 -16.44
CA ARG A 207 5.35 25.87 -16.56
C ARG A 207 5.96 24.48 -16.38
N PRO A 208 7.15 24.19 -16.95
CA PRO A 208 7.87 22.96 -16.64
C PRO A 208 8.02 22.76 -15.13
N LEU A 209 7.91 21.51 -14.68
CA LEU A 209 8.07 21.19 -13.25
C LEU A 209 9.41 21.68 -12.72
N CYS A 210 9.41 22.20 -11.49
CA CYS A 210 10.66 22.38 -10.76
C CYS A 210 11.22 21.03 -10.29
N ALA A 211 12.51 20.99 -9.96
CA ALA A 211 13.19 19.78 -9.52
C ALA A 211 12.52 19.12 -8.30
N GLU A 212 11.99 19.94 -7.37
CA GLU A 212 11.35 19.44 -6.16
C GLU A 212 10.00 18.75 -6.46
N SER A 213 9.17 19.36 -7.31
CA SER A 213 7.91 18.75 -7.78
C SER A 213 8.19 17.46 -8.54
N TYR A 214 9.18 17.46 -9.44
CA TYR A 214 9.54 16.25 -10.18
C TYR A 214 10.08 15.15 -9.27
N LEU A 215 10.97 15.48 -8.32
CA LEU A 215 11.44 14.53 -7.32
C LEU A 215 10.27 13.90 -6.56
N LYS A 216 9.26 14.70 -6.19
CA LYS A 216 8.05 14.19 -5.53
C LYS A 216 7.35 13.14 -6.37
N LEU A 217 7.07 13.45 -7.63
CA LEU A 217 6.41 12.53 -8.55
C LEU A 217 7.24 11.26 -8.74
N TRP A 218 8.55 11.40 -8.89
CA TRP A 218 9.46 10.28 -9.07
C TRP A 218 9.53 9.38 -7.82
N LEU A 219 9.58 9.95 -6.61
CA LEU A 219 9.55 9.19 -5.37
C LEU A 219 8.22 8.44 -5.21
N TYR A 220 7.10 9.06 -5.57
CA TYR A 220 5.81 8.40 -5.61
C TYR A 220 5.83 7.23 -6.60
N LEU A 221 6.43 7.44 -7.77
CA LEU A 221 6.58 6.41 -8.79
C LEU A 221 7.37 5.20 -8.30
N LYS A 222 8.51 5.44 -7.65
CA LYS A 222 9.32 4.39 -7.02
C LYS A 222 8.56 3.66 -5.92
N TRP A 223 7.73 4.38 -5.16
CA TRP A 223 6.84 3.77 -4.18
C TRP A 223 5.78 2.87 -4.82
N LEU A 224 5.18 3.28 -5.94
CA LEU A 224 4.21 2.47 -6.67
C LEU A 224 4.86 1.20 -7.24
N ILE A 225 6.07 1.32 -7.81
CA ILE A 225 6.87 0.17 -8.26
C ILE A 225 7.16 -0.77 -7.10
N HIS A 226 7.54 -0.22 -5.94
CA HIS A 226 7.77 -0.99 -4.71
C HIS A 226 6.52 -1.78 -4.29
N LEU A 227 5.34 -1.13 -4.27
CA LEU A 227 4.08 -1.82 -3.99
C LEU A 227 3.80 -2.93 -5.01
N ALA A 228 3.90 -2.63 -6.31
CA ALA A 228 3.62 -3.59 -7.37
C ALA A 228 4.58 -4.79 -7.35
N ARG A 229 5.89 -4.55 -7.31
CA ARG A 229 6.93 -5.58 -7.44
C ARG A 229 7.20 -6.30 -6.12
N ARG A 230 7.42 -5.58 -5.03
CA ARG A 230 7.87 -6.18 -3.76
C ARG A 230 6.70 -6.65 -2.89
N VAL A 231 5.72 -5.78 -2.68
CA VAL A 231 4.56 -6.12 -1.82
C VAL A 231 3.60 -7.06 -2.55
N ARG A 232 3.27 -6.74 -3.81
CA ARG A 232 2.26 -7.45 -4.61
C ARG A 232 2.80 -8.52 -5.54
N ARG A 233 4.11 -8.57 -5.77
CA ARG A 233 4.77 -9.56 -6.64
C ARG A 233 4.19 -9.61 -8.06
N ILE A 234 3.75 -8.47 -8.57
CA ILE A 234 3.31 -8.33 -9.97
C ILE A 234 4.55 -8.48 -10.85
N LYS A 235 4.54 -9.48 -11.74
CA LYS A 235 5.64 -9.78 -12.67
C LYS A 235 5.51 -9.08 -14.01
N ASP A 236 4.32 -8.63 -14.38
CA ASP A 236 4.12 -7.89 -15.62
C ASP A 236 4.97 -6.60 -15.63
N PRO A 237 5.69 -6.29 -16.71
CA PRO A 237 6.41 -5.03 -16.88
C PRO A 237 5.52 -3.81 -16.95
N HIS A 238 4.23 -3.97 -17.22
CA HIS A 238 3.28 -2.88 -17.35
C HIS A 238 2.14 -2.98 -16.34
N LEU A 239 1.70 -1.81 -15.87
CA LEU A 239 0.46 -1.61 -15.13
C LEU A 239 -0.37 -0.61 -15.91
N ILE A 240 -1.52 -1.02 -16.41
CA ILE A 240 -2.38 -0.17 -17.22
C ILE A 240 -3.42 0.47 -16.31
N ALA A 241 -3.65 1.78 -16.45
CA ALA A 241 -4.70 2.53 -15.81
C ALA A 241 -5.66 3.03 -16.89
N ASN A 242 -6.85 2.44 -16.98
CA ASN A 242 -7.77 2.64 -18.08
C ASN A 242 -9.05 3.33 -17.55
N PHE A 243 -9.28 4.54 -18.03
CA PHE A 243 -10.37 5.42 -17.61
C PHE A 243 -11.49 5.32 -18.63
N TYR A 244 -12.62 4.77 -18.20
CA TYR A 244 -13.82 4.66 -19.02
C TYR A 244 -14.77 5.81 -18.70
N ASN A 245 -15.14 6.55 -19.74
CA ASN A 245 -16.32 7.39 -19.70
C ASN A 245 -17.48 6.60 -20.31
N LEU A 246 -18.56 6.39 -19.56
CA LEU A 246 -19.77 5.82 -20.12
C LEU A 246 -20.67 6.95 -20.58
N THR A 247 -20.79 7.08 -21.90
CA THR A 247 -21.82 7.87 -22.58
C THR A 247 -23.15 7.11 -22.69
N SER A 248 -23.34 6.02 -21.96
CA SER A 248 -24.59 5.26 -21.97
C SER A 248 -24.92 4.79 -20.56
N THR A 249 -25.85 5.51 -19.94
CA THR A 249 -26.47 5.14 -18.67
C THR A 249 -27.15 3.79 -18.80
N SER A 250 -26.53 2.74 -18.27
CA SER A 250 -27.23 1.47 -18.08
C SER A 250 -28.41 1.71 -17.11
N GLU A 251 -29.43 0.84 -17.13
CA GLU A 251 -30.55 0.91 -16.17
C GLU A 251 -30.06 0.89 -14.70
N ASP A 252 -28.91 0.28 -14.41
CA ASP A 252 -28.33 0.25 -13.06
C ASP A 252 -27.68 1.59 -12.67
N GLU A 253 -27.09 2.32 -13.62
CA GLU A 253 -26.59 3.68 -13.37
C GLU A 253 -27.73 4.69 -13.19
N LYS A 254 -28.91 4.45 -13.80
CA LYS A 254 -30.11 5.22 -13.48
C LYS A 254 -30.61 4.94 -12.06
N ARG A 255 -30.53 3.68 -11.60
CA ARG A 255 -30.88 3.31 -10.22
C ARG A 255 -29.91 3.90 -9.19
N ASN A 256 -28.63 3.99 -9.55
CA ASN A 256 -27.56 4.50 -8.71
C ASN A 256 -26.95 5.80 -9.26
N SER A 257 -27.81 6.72 -9.73
CA SER A 257 -27.32 7.96 -10.33
C SER A 257 -26.45 8.75 -9.35
N PRO A 258 -25.36 9.40 -9.83
CA PRO A 258 -24.55 10.27 -9.00
C PRO A 258 -25.42 11.24 -8.22
N TYR A 259 -25.27 11.27 -6.90
CA TYR A 259 -25.80 12.38 -6.13
C TYR A 259 -25.03 13.64 -6.51
N PHE A 260 -25.71 14.57 -7.17
CA PHE A 260 -25.21 15.92 -7.35
C PHE A 260 -25.85 16.79 -6.28
N SER A 261 -25.03 17.40 -5.41
CA SER A 261 -25.52 18.43 -4.50
C SER A 261 -26.20 19.54 -5.29
N ASP A 262 -27.30 20.08 -4.77
CA ASP A 262 -27.99 21.23 -5.37
C ASP A 262 -27.11 22.48 -5.45
N THR A 263 -26.04 22.51 -4.63
CA THR A 263 -25.02 23.56 -4.63
C THR A 263 -23.99 23.44 -5.75
N LEU A 264 -23.99 22.34 -6.52
CA LEU A 264 -23.05 22.18 -7.62
C LEU A 264 -23.48 23.08 -8.80
N PRO A 265 -22.55 23.86 -9.39
CA PRO A 265 -22.85 24.64 -10.59
C PRO A 265 -23.50 23.79 -11.68
N GLN A 266 -24.58 24.31 -12.26
CA GLN A 266 -25.37 23.63 -13.29
C GLN A 266 -24.50 23.08 -14.44
N ILE A 267 -23.45 23.81 -14.83
CA ILE A 267 -22.49 23.40 -15.87
C ILE A 267 -21.77 22.07 -15.56
N LEU A 268 -21.58 21.72 -14.29
CA LEU A 268 -20.98 20.45 -13.86
C LEU A 268 -22.02 19.32 -13.72
N ARG A 269 -23.31 19.66 -13.67
CA ARG A 269 -24.43 18.71 -13.65
C ARG A 269 -24.87 18.33 -15.07
N ASP A 270 -24.90 19.32 -15.97
CA ASP A 270 -25.43 19.20 -17.33
C ASP A 270 -24.37 18.82 -18.36
N SER A 271 -23.08 18.89 -18.01
CA SER A 271 -22.05 18.30 -18.84
C SER A 271 -22.02 16.80 -18.56
N GLU A 272 -22.49 16.00 -19.52
CA GLU A 272 -21.78 14.77 -19.85
C GLU A 272 -20.60 15.22 -20.71
N PRO A 273 -19.44 15.57 -20.14
CA PRO A 273 -18.29 15.86 -20.99
C PRO A 273 -18.07 14.61 -21.85
N ASN A 274 -17.89 14.82 -23.14
CA ASN A 274 -17.30 13.84 -24.06
C ASN A 274 -15.86 13.56 -23.61
N LEU A 275 -15.68 13.01 -22.40
CA LEU A 275 -14.38 12.60 -21.91
C LEU A 275 -13.98 11.44 -22.79
N LYS A 276 -12.92 11.68 -23.56
CA LYS A 276 -12.28 10.63 -24.33
C LYS A 276 -11.83 9.55 -23.35
N LYS A 277 -11.96 8.29 -23.76
CA LYS A 277 -11.34 7.17 -23.06
C LYS A 277 -9.84 7.45 -22.92
N GLY A 278 -9.35 7.50 -21.69
CA GLY A 278 -7.93 7.72 -21.41
C GLY A 278 -7.28 6.39 -21.01
N ILE A 279 -6.20 6.00 -21.68
CA ILE A 279 -5.41 4.82 -21.28
C ILE A 279 -4.03 5.30 -20.84
N PHE A 280 -3.74 5.14 -19.56
CA PHE A 280 -2.43 5.41 -18.99
C PHE A 280 -1.70 4.08 -18.90
N ILE A 281 -0.46 4.05 -19.35
CA ILE A 281 0.37 2.86 -19.34
C ILE A 281 1.56 3.17 -18.49
N PHE A 282 1.68 2.44 -17.41
CA PHE A 282 2.82 2.57 -16.52
C PHE A 282 3.79 1.43 -16.78
N ASP A 283 4.95 1.76 -17.35
CA ASP A 283 6.06 0.83 -17.54
C ASP A 283 6.86 0.78 -16.24
N LEU A 284 6.68 -0.31 -15.49
CA LEU A 284 7.31 -0.56 -14.19
C LEU A 284 8.82 -0.74 -14.31
N ASP A 285 9.30 -1.27 -15.44
CA ASP A 285 10.72 -1.56 -15.65
C ASP A 285 11.48 -0.31 -16.07
N LYS A 286 10.86 0.52 -16.92
CA LYS A 286 11.42 1.80 -17.33
C LYS A 286 11.15 2.92 -16.34
N CYS A 287 10.23 2.72 -15.38
CA CYS A 287 9.78 3.74 -14.45
C CYS A 287 9.18 4.95 -15.20
N VAL A 288 8.31 4.68 -16.19
CA VAL A 288 7.72 5.69 -17.09
C VAL A 288 6.20 5.64 -17.07
N LEU A 289 5.54 6.79 -16.94
CA LEU A 289 4.11 6.94 -17.15
C LEU A 289 3.83 7.51 -18.54
N ASN A 290 3.36 6.65 -19.45
CA ASN A 290 2.98 7.03 -20.80
C ASN A 290 1.47 7.24 -20.91
N LEU A 291 1.09 8.32 -21.57
CA LEU A 291 -0.27 8.59 -21.97
C LEU A 291 -0.53 8.03 -23.36
N SER A 292 -1.50 7.13 -23.47
CA SER A 292 -1.95 6.62 -24.75
C SER A 292 -3.47 6.77 -24.92
N GLN A 293 -3.89 7.12 -26.13
CA GLN A 293 -5.32 7.11 -26.48
C GLN A 293 -5.80 5.71 -26.90
N ALA A 294 -4.88 4.79 -27.20
CA ALA A 294 -5.19 3.41 -27.59
C ALA A 294 -4.00 2.48 -27.38
N HIS A 295 -4.21 1.33 -26.74
CA HIS A 295 -3.22 0.26 -26.73
C HIS A 295 -3.84 -1.02 -27.29
N PRO A 296 -3.41 -1.49 -28.47
CA PRO A 296 -3.71 -2.83 -28.93
C PRO A 296 -3.22 -3.82 -27.85
N GLY A 297 -4.11 -4.63 -27.27
CA GLY A 297 -3.74 -5.57 -26.21
C GLY A 297 -3.72 -5.00 -24.79
N ALA A 298 -4.36 -3.87 -24.50
CA ALA A 298 -4.56 -3.42 -23.09
C ALA A 298 -5.20 -4.51 -22.20
N LEU A 299 -5.86 -5.50 -22.81
CA LEU A 299 -6.48 -6.61 -22.12
C LEU A 299 -5.50 -7.72 -21.65
N SER A 300 -4.24 -7.73 -22.12
CA SER A 300 -3.26 -8.76 -21.71
C SER A 300 -2.41 -8.39 -20.50
N HIS A 301 -2.56 -7.17 -19.97
CA HIS A 301 -1.79 -6.66 -18.83
C HIS A 301 -2.67 -6.47 -17.59
N PRO A 302 -2.08 -6.39 -16.38
CA PRO A 302 -2.78 -5.90 -15.20
C PRO A 302 -3.36 -4.51 -15.47
N THR A 303 -4.70 -4.43 -15.52
CA THR A 303 -5.40 -3.18 -15.83
C THR A 303 -6.24 -2.74 -14.64
N VAL A 304 -6.01 -1.50 -14.21
CA VAL A 304 -6.81 -0.74 -13.26
C VAL A 304 -7.89 -0.01 -14.02
N LEU A 305 -9.15 -0.40 -13.82
CA LEU A 305 -10.29 0.11 -14.56
C LEU A 305 -11.01 1.17 -13.74
N PHE A 306 -10.85 2.45 -14.07
CA PHE A 306 -11.56 3.53 -13.41
C PHE A 306 -12.94 3.73 -14.04
N ARG A 307 -13.97 3.55 -13.23
CA ARG A 307 -15.38 3.79 -13.57
C ARG A 307 -16.02 4.70 -12.53
N ARG A 308 -17.00 5.47 -12.98
CA ARG A 308 -17.71 6.46 -12.17
C ARG A 308 -18.84 5.85 -11.32
N HIS A 309 -19.61 4.90 -11.87
CA HIS A 309 -20.87 4.45 -11.23
C HIS A 309 -21.07 2.94 -11.15
N ALA A 310 -20.22 2.15 -11.79
CA ALA A 310 -20.41 0.71 -11.87
C ALA A 310 -19.07 -0.02 -11.70
N ASN A 311 -19.14 -1.20 -11.09
CA ASN A 311 -17.99 -2.08 -11.01
C ASN A 311 -17.77 -2.82 -12.33
N ALA A 312 -16.63 -3.48 -12.49
CA ALA A 312 -16.32 -4.19 -13.73
C ALA A 312 -17.12 -5.48 -13.91
N PHE A 313 -17.71 -6.00 -12.83
CA PHE A 313 -18.60 -7.15 -12.85
C PHE A 313 -20.00 -6.73 -12.46
N ARG A 314 -20.97 -7.34 -13.13
CA ARG A 314 -22.39 -7.19 -12.83
C ARG A 314 -22.92 -8.45 -12.17
N TYR A 315 -23.77 -8.27 -11.18
CA TYR A 315 -24.48 -9.38 -10.56
C TYR A 315 -25.80 -9.63 -11.27
N TYR A 316 -26.02 -10.87 -11.70
CA TYR A 316 -27.26 -11.28 -12.35
C TYR A 316 -28.10 -12.08 -11.36
N ASP A 317 -29.05 -11.41 -10.71
CA ASP A 317 -29.90 -11.99 -9.66
C ASP A 317 -30.57 -13.31 -10.06
N GLN A 318 -31.11 -13.36 -11.28
CA GLN A 318 -31.82 -14.54 -11.81
C GLN A 318 -30.93 -15.78 -11.89
N GLN A 319 -29.65 -15.58 -12.15
CA GLN A 319 -28.67 -16.65 -12.36
C GLN A 319 -27.75 -16.81 -11.15
N GLN A 320 -27.88 -15.93 -10.15
CA GLN A 320 -27.05 -15.85 -8.96
C GLN A 320 -25.54 -15.80 -9.27
N LYS A 321 -25.15 -15.23 -10.43
CA LYS A 321 -23.75 -15.20 -10.91
C LYS A 321 -23.23 -13.79 -11.13
N TRP A 322 -21.92 -13.63 -11.02
CA TRP A 322 -21.21 -12.43 -11.45
C TRP A 322 -20.64 -12.67 -12.82
N GLU A 323 -20.79 -11.71 -13.72
CA GLU A 323 -20.13 -11.75 -15.04
C GLU A 323 -19.39 -10.44 -15.29
N PRO A 324 -18.24 -10.48 -15.96
CA PRO A 324 -17.59 -9.26 -16.40
C PRO A 324 -18.50 -8.54 -17.40
N GLU A 325 -18.64 -7.22 -17.27
CA GLU A 325 -19.40 -6.45 -18.26
C GLU A 325 -18.67 -6.37 -19.63
N TYR A 326 -17.38 -6.74 -19.69
CA TYR A 326 -16.57 -6.72 -20.90
C TYR A 326 -15.60 -7.90 -20.95
N GLY A 327 -15.69 -8.73 -22.00
CA GLY A 327 -14.67 -9.69 -22.47
C GLY A 327 -14.05 -10.65 -21.45
N ASP A 328 -13.16 -11.52 -21.90
CA ASP A 328 -12.35 -12.35 -20.98
C ASP A 328 -11.36 -11.44 -20.24
N SER A 329 -11.45 -11.44 -18.91
CA SER A 329 -11.16 -10.27 -18.07
C SER A 329 -10.01 -10.52 -17.08
N ASP A 330 -8.80 -10.41 -17.61
CA ASP A 330 -7.56 -10.70 -16.90
C ASP A 330 -7.03 -9.47 -16.11
N HIS A 331 -7.88 -8.81 -15.30
CA HIS A 331 -7.61 -7.45 -14.80
C HIS A 331 -7.60 -7.26 -13.28
N VAL A 332 -6.95 -6.18 -12.81
CA VAL A 332 -6.87 -5.76 -11.41
C VAL A 332 -7.84 -4.61 -11.21
N PHE A 333 -9.06 -4.94 -10.83
CA PHE A 333 -10.17 -3.99 -10.80
C PHE A 333 -10.05 -3.00 -9.63
N TYR A 334 -10.19 -1.71 -9.95
CA TYR A 334 -10.51 -0.66 -8.99
C TYR A 334 -11.73 0.07 -9.54
N GLY A 335 -12.92 -0.50 -9.33
CA GLY A 335 -14.16 0.20 -9.61
C GLY A 335 -14.49 1.07 -8.43
N GLU A 336 -14.44 2.39 -8.56
CA GLU A 336 -15.04 3.27 -7.58
C GLU A 336 -16.56 3.20 -7.86
N SER A 337 -17.30 2.36 -7.14
CA SER A 337 -18.76 2.47 -7.09
C SER A 337 -19.09 3.70 -6.24
N LEU A 338 -18.70 4.86 -6.76
CA LEU A 338 -19.08 6.14 -6.20
C LEU A 338 -20.59 6.22 -6.39
N SER A 339 -21.31 6.37 -5.29
CA SER A 339 -22.26 7.46 -5.37
C SER A 339 -21.61 8.70 -4.77
N GLY A 340 -21.95 9.83 -5.38
CA GLY A 340 -22.09 11.09 -4.66
C GLY A 340 -20.82 11.86 -4.31
N GLY A 341 -19.65 11.23 -4.28
CA GLY A 341 -18.38 11.92 -4.06
C GLY A 341 -17.95 12.79 -5.25
N LEU A 342 -18.58 13.94 -5.46
CA LEU A 342 -18.04 15.03 -6.30
C LEU A 342 -16.66 15.50 -5.82
N SER A 343 -16.23 15.05 -4.63
CA SER A 343 -14.97 15.29 -3.93
C SER A 343 -13.75 15.32 -4.86
N TYR A 344 -13.71 14.47 -5.89
CA TYR A 344 -12.59 14.37 -6.82
C TYR A 344 -12.96 14.55 -8.28
N TRP A 345 -14.23 14.86 -8.61
CA TRP A 345 -14.68 14.99 -9.99
C TRP A 345 -13.86 16.03 -10.77
N THR A 346 -13.59 17.19 -10.16
CA THR A 346 -12.74 18.22 -10.78
C THR A 346 -11.33 17.72 -11.02
N THR A 347 -10.76 16.94 -10.09
CA THR A 347 -9.42 16.36 -10.24
C THR A 347 -9.40 15.27 -11.31
N PHE A 348 -10.48 14.52 -11.45
CA PHE A 348 -10.67 13.51 -12.49
C PHE A 348 -10.79 14.16 -13.88
N VAL A 349 -11.61 15.20 -14.02
CA VAL A 349 -11.74 15.97 -15.26
C VAL A 349 -10.41 16.64 -15.63
N ASP A 350 -9.72 17.24 -14.65
CA ASP A 350 -8.37 17.81 -14.82
C ASP A 350 -7.40 16.73 -15.34
N ALA A 351 -7.45 15.52 -14.75
CA ALA A 351 -6.58 14.42 -15.16
C ALA A 351 -6.84 13.91 -16.58
N LEU A 352 -8.07 14.04 -17.08
CA LEU A 352 -8.42 13.64 -18.44
C LEU A 352 -8.22 14.77 -19.47
N SER A 353 -8.31 16.03 -19.04
CA SER A 353 -8.24 17.20 -19.91
C SER A 353 -6.82 17.78 -20.02
N GLY A 354 -6.01 17.66 -18.95
CA GLY A 354 -4.62 18.10 -18.88
C GLY A 354 -3.76 17.03 -18.19
N PRO A 355 -3.60 15.85 -18.82
CA PRO A 355 -3.02 14.68 -18.16
C PRO A 355 -1.56 14.84 -17.77
N ASN A 356 -0.87 15.82 -18.35
CA ASN A 356 0.52 16.15 -18.04
C ASN A 356 0.66 17.13 -16.85
N SER A 357 -0.43 17.64 -16.27
CA SER A 357 -0.30 18.50 -15.09
C SER A 357 0.19 17.70 -13.87
N GLU A 358 0.97 18.32 -12.99
CA GLU A 358 1.46 17.69 -11.75
C GLU A 358 0.30 17.09 -10.95
N ARG A 359 -0.81 17.83 -10.86
CA ARG A 359 -2.02 17.43 -10.15
C ARG A 359 -2.62 16.16 -10.75
N ALA A 360 -2.76 16.12 -12.07
CA ALA A 360 -3.28 14.96 -12.79
C ALA A 360 -2.43 13.72 -12.52
N ILE A 361 -1.12 13.85 -12.70
CA ILE A 361 -0.17 12.76 -12.49
C ILE A 361 -0.25 12.23 -11.06
N ARG A 362 -0.23 13.11 -10.05
CA ARG A 362 -0.35 12.70 -8.62
C ARG A 362 -1.66 11.99 -8.35
N PHE A 363 -2.75 12.43 -8.97
CA PHE A 363 -4.05 11.80 -8.83
C PHE A 363 -4.04 10.38 -9.41
N ILE A 364 -3.54 10.20 -10.63
CA ILE A 364 -3.41 8.89 -11.29
C ILE A 364 -2.55 7.94 -10.44
N LEU A 365 -1.39 8.41 -9.97
CA LEU A 365 -0.51 7.61 -9.11
C LEU A 365 -1.20 7.20 -7.80
N SER A 366 -2.00 8.09 -7.21
CA SER A 366 -2.78 7.79 -5.99
C SER A 366 -3.85 6.74 -6.22
N LEU A 367 -4.54 6.83 -7.34
CA LEU A 367 -5.55 5.85 -7.74
C LEU A 367 -4.92 4.46 -7.96
N MET A 368 -3.75 4.41 -8.63
CA MET A 368 -3.02 3.16 -8.83
C MET A 368 -2.53 2.56 -7.51
N GLU A 369 -2.01 3.39 -6.59
CA GLU A 369 -1.60 2.95 -5.24
C GLU A 369 -2.76 2.22 -4.55
N GLN A 370 -3.97 2.74 -4.66
CA GLN A 370 -5.14 2.19 -4.01
C GLN A 370 -5.67 0.92 -4.65
N ALA A 371 -5.61 0.84 -5.98
CA ALA A 371 -5.92 -0.37 -6.72
C ALA A 371 -5.02 -1.54 -6.28
N LEU A 372 -3.75 -1.26 -5.98
CA LEU A 372 -2.79 -2.26 -5.54
C LEU A 372 -3.02 -2.75 -4.10
N MET A 373 -3.61 -1.95 -3.22
CA MET A 373 -3.74 -2.26 -1.79
C MET A 373 -4.93 -3.17 -1.47
N ARG A 374 -4.71 -4.31 -0.79
CA ARG A 374 -5.76 -5.11 -0.13
C ARG A 374 -5.93 -4.65 1.31
N ILE A 375 -7.13 -4.24 1.66
CA ILE A 375 -7.47 -3.77 3.01
C ILE A 375 -8.41 -4.79 3.64
N TYR A 376 -7.98 -5.36 4.75
CA TYR A 376 -8.79 -6.26 5.57
C TYR A 376 -9.34 -5.47 6.75
N LEU A 377 -10.66 -5.52 6.93
CA LEU A 377 -11.41 -4.77 7.93
C LEU A 377 -11.94 -5.74 8.97
N VAL A 378 -11.41 -5.66 10.18
CA VAL A 378 -11.79 -6.49 11.32
C VAL A 378 -12.34 -5.57 12.40
N ASP A 379 -13.60 -5.17 12.26
CA ASP A 379 -14.32 -4.28 13.19
C ASP A 379 -15.77 -4.75 13.29
N GLU A 380 -16.27 -4.96 14.51
CA GLU A 380 -17.60 -5.53 14.73
C GLU A 380 -18.73 -4.66 14.16
N ARG A 381 -18.56 -3.32 14.12
CA ARG A 381 -19.58 -2.43 13.56
C ARG A 381 -19.60 -2.49 12.04
N ILE A 382 -18.43 -2.64 11.40
CA ILE A 382 -18.35 -2.85 9.96
C ILE A 382 -18.92 -4.21 9.61
N GLN A 383 -18.63 -5.24 10.41
CA GLN A 383 -19.23 -6.56 10.24
C GLN A 383 -20.75 -6.49 10.34
N ASP A 384 -21.27 -5.80 11.35
CA ASP A 384 -22.71 -5.57 11.55
C ASP A 384 -23.38 -4.91 10.36
N TRP A 385 -22.79 -3.81 9.90
CA TRP A 385 -23.27 -3.10 8.73
C TRP A 385 -23.18 -4.00 7.49
N TYR A 386 -22.08 -4.74 7.30
CA TYR A 386 -21.90 -5.66 6.18
C TYR A 386 -22.95 -6.78 6.14
N HIS A 387 -23.41 -7.26 7.30
CA HIS A 387 -24.52 -8.22 7.39
C HIS A 387 -25.86 -7.68 6.85
N THR A 388 -26.03 -6.36 6.81
CA THR A 388 -27.25 -5.73 6.28
C THR A 388 -27.20 -5.51 4.78
N LEU A 389 -26.03 -5.70 4.15
CA LEU A 389 -25.86 -5.44 2.71
C LEU A 389 -26.45 -6.56 1.85
N PRO A 390 -27.07 -6.20 0.70
CA PRO A 390 -27.34 -7.16 -0.35
C PRO A 390 -26.05 -7.83 -0.84
N LYS A 391 -26.16 -9.10 -1.25
CA LYS A 391 -25.02 -9.93 -1.73
C LYS A 391 -24.26 -9.27 -2.89
N GLU A 392 -24.97 -8.56 -3.76
CA GLU A 392 -24.40 -7.74 -4.83
C GLU A 392 -23.45 -6.66 -4.28
N VAL A 393 -23.92 -5.83 -3.37
CA VAL A 393 -23.15 -4.73 -2.76
C VAL A 393 -21.93 -5.28 -2.00
N ALA A 394 -22.10 -6.40 -1.31
CA ALA A 394 -21.00 -7.14 -0.68
C ALA A 394 -19.92 -7.60 -1.68
N GLY A 395 -20.29 -8.02 -2.89
CA GLY A 395 -19.34 -8.40 -3.92
C GLY A 395 -18.57 -7.21 -4.51
N TYR A 396 -19.19 -6.01 -4.53
CA TYR A 396 -18.52 -4.78 -4.96
C TYR A 396 -17.36 -4.37 -4.04
N LEU A 397 -17.51 -4.51 -2.72
CA LEU A 397 -16.41 -4.28 -1.77
C LEU A 397 -15.18 -5.15 -2.07
N ILE A 398 -15.41 -6.43 -2.37
CA ILE A 398 -14.35 -7.38 -2.70
C ILE A 398 -13.64 -7.01 -4.00
N GLN A 399 -14.39 -6.55 -5.01
CA GLN A 399 -13.82 -6.05 -6.26
C GLN A 399 -12.92 -4.84 -6.02
N GLN A 400 -13.28 -3.97 -5.08
CA GLN A 400 -12.45 -2.86 -4.60
C GLN A 400 -11.28 -3.27 -3.71
N ARG A 401 -11.10 -4.57 -3.43
CA ARG A 401 -10.08 -5.09 -2.51
C ARG A 401 -10.26 -4.60 -1.06
N LEU A 402 -11.51 -4.35 -0.68
CA LEU A 402 -11.94 -4.15 0.70
C LEU A 402 -12.56 -5.46 1.19
N PHE A 403 -11.94 -6.10 2.16
CA PHE A 403 -12.36 -7.40 2.67
C PHE A 403 -12.88 -7.23 4.09
N VAL A 404 -14.20 -7.32 4.27
CA VAL A 404 -14.77 -7.48 5.61
C VAL A 404 -14.36 -8.86 6.13
N SER A 405 -13.73 -8.85 7.30
CA SER A 405 -12.90 -9.95 7.76
C SER A 405 -13.20 -10.33 9.20
N TYR A 406 -13.10 -11.61 9.52
CA TYR A 406 -13.29 -12.18 10.86
C TYR A 406 -12.01 -12.89 11.32
N LEU A 407 -11.77 -12.96 12.62
CA LEU A 407 -10.68 -13.79 13.15
C LEU A 407 -11.14 -15.25 13.28
N GLU A 408 -10.21 -16.21 13.33
CA GLU A 408 -10.46 -17.67 13.40
C GLU A 408 -11.36 -18.17 14.56
N ALA A 409 -11.64 -17.33 15.55
CA ALA A 409 -12.56 -17.62 16.64
C ALA A 409 -13.43 -16.38 16.92
N PRO A 410 -14.39 -16.02 16.06
CA PRO A 410 -15.09 -14.73 16.11
C PRO A 410 -15.70 -14.44 17.49
N LEU A 411 -16.35 -15.45 18.08
CA LEU A 411 -17.00 -15.35 19.39
C LEU A 411 -16.02 -15.03 20.54
N LYS A 412 -14.74 -15.41 20.44
CA LYS A 412 -13.72 -15.05 21.44
C LYS A 412 -13.48 -13.55 21.50
N TYR A 413 -13.72 -12.85 20.40
CA TYR A 413 -13.44 -11.43 20.23
C TYR A 413 -14.73 -10.58 20.26
N ASP A 414 -15.86 -11.18 20.65
CA ASP A 414 -17.24 -10.68 20.47
C ASP A 414 -17.53 -10.18 19.04
N GLN A 415 -16.87 -10.79 18.05
CA GLN A 415 -17.29 -10.60 16.67
C GLN A 415 -18.59 -11.36 16.46
N LYS A 416 -19.50 -10.79 15.67
CA LYS A 416 -20.76 -11.45 15.35
C LYS A 416 -20.52 -12.76 14.63
N LYS A 417 -21.54 -13.63 14.70
CA LYS A 417 -21.52 -14.89 13.97
C LYS A 417 -21.37 -14.61 12.48
N GLU A 418 -20.42 -15.31 11.87
CA GLU A 418 -20.13 -15.20 10.45
C GLU A 418 -21.41 -15.33 9.59
N PRO A 419 -21.62 -14.47 8.57
CA PRO A 419 -22.81 -14.52 7.74
C PRO A 419 -22.82 -15.80 6.90
N PRO A 420 -23.86 -16.65 6.97
CA PRO A 420 -23.87 -17.93 6.24
C PRO A 420 -23.88 -17.77 4.71
N HIS A 421 -24.25 -16.59 4.20
CA HIS A 421 -24.43 -16.35 2.77
C HIS A 421 -23.65 -15.17 2.20
N ALA A 422 -22.85 -14.47 3.02
CA ALA A 422 -22.06 -13.34 2.56
C ALA A 422 -20.60 -13.75 2.31
N LEU A 423 -19.92 -12.96 1.50
CA LEU A 423 -18.53 -13.20 1.12
C LEU A 423 -17.59 -12.47 2.08
N TYR A 424 -17.06 -13.19 3.05
CA TYR A 424 -16.11 -12.61 4.00
C TYR A 424 -14.77 -13.32 3.93
N ALA A 425 -13.74 -12.61 4.40
CA ALA A 425 -12.46 -13.21 4.67
C ALA A 425 -12.41 -13.68 6.14
N GLN A 426 -11.74 -14.80 6.38
CA GLN A 426 -11.37 -15.28 7.68
C GLN A 426 -9.85 -15.17 7.81
N VAL A 427 -9.39 -14.32 8.72
CA VAL A 427 -7.99 -14.11 9.05
C VAL A 427 -7.59 -15.11 10.13
N LYS A 428 -6.67 -16.01 9.79
CA LYS A 428 -6.18 -17.08 10.67
C LYS A 428 -4.77 -16.80 11.12
N VAL A 429 -4.48 -17.20 12.36
CA VAL A 429 -3.12 -17.15 12.88
C VAL A 429 -2.46 -18.49 12.56
N SER A 430 -1.49 -18.46 11.65
CA SER A 430 -0.67 -19.62 11.33
C SER A 430 0.69 -19.54 12.04
N ARG A 431 1.48 -20.63 11.95
CA ARG A 431 2.87 -20.67 12.41
C ARG A 431 3.78 -19.68 11.66
N TYR A 432 3.32 -19.11 10.56
CA TYR A 432 4.08 -18.15 9.75
C TYR A 432 3.46 -16.75 9.72
N GLY A 433 2.43 -16.53 10.55
CA GLY A 433 1.82 -15.24 10.83
C GLY A 433 0.34 -15.19 10.42
N LEU A 434 -0.10 -14.19 9.66
CA LEU A 434 -1.50 -14.05 9.29
C LEU A 434 -1.77 -14.46 7.85
N ASP A 435 -2.78 -15.31 7.70
CA ASP A 435 -3.28 -15.80 6.42
C ASP A 435 -4.79 -15.52 6.30
N SER A 436 -5.30 -15.41 5.09
CA SER A 436 -6.73 -15.21 4.85
C SER A 436 -7.36 -16.36 4.06
N HIS A 437 -8.62 -16.66 4.35
CA HIS A 437 -9.43 -17.65 3.65
C HIS A 437 -10.81 -17.08 3.36
N PHE A 438 -11.49 -17.49 2.29
CA PHE A 438 -12.82 -16.98 1.98
C PHE A 438 -13.91 -18.02 2.25
N SER A 439 -15.07 -17.58 2.74
CA SER A 439 -16.19 -18.45 3.11
C SER A 439 -16.81 -19.23 1.95
N ASN A 440 -16.78 -18.64 0.74
CA ASN A 440 -17.29 -19.23 -0.49
C ASN A 440 -16.26 -19.06 -1.61
N GLU A 441 -15.20 -19.88 -1.57
CA GLU A 441 -14.07 -19.82 -2.51
C GLU A 441 -14.49 -19.91 -3.98
N ALA A 442 -15.53 -20.68 -4.31
CA ALA A 442 -16.03 -20.78 -5.68
C ALA A 442 -16.61 -19.44 -6.17
N TYR A 443 -17.45 -18.81 -5.35
CA TYR A 443 -18.05 -17.53 -5.68
C TYR A 443 -17.03 -16.38 -5.62
N PHE A 444 -16.08 -16.44 -4.69
CA PHE A 444 -14.93 -15.54 -4.66
C PHE A 444 -14.12 -15.64 -5.96
N SER A 445 -13.74 -16.86 -6.35
CA SER A 445 -13.00 -17.11 -7.60
C SER A 445 -13.73 -16.57 -8.83
N MET A 446 -15.06 -16.66 -8.86
CA MET A 446 -15.87 -16.11 -9.94
C MET A 446 -15.80 -14.57 -10.00
N ILE A 447 -15.96 -13.87 -8.87
CA ILE A 447 -15.82 -12.39 -8.82
C ILE A 447 -14.44 -11.94 -9.25
N THR A 448 -13.45 -12.80 -9.05
CA THR A 448 -12.05 -12.48 -9.25
C THR A 448 -11.52 -13.07 -10.55
N ALA A 449 -12.46 -13.44 -11.45
CA ALA A 449 -12.23 -13.99 -12.78
C ALA A 449 -11.24 -15.17 -12.82
N ASN A 450 -11.40 -16.14 -11.91
CA ASN A 450 -10.53 -17.32 -11.76
C ASN A 450 -9.04 -17.02 -11.50
N ARG A 451 -8.68 -15.77 -11.22
CA ARG A 451 -7.31 -15.45 -10.82
C ARG A 451 -7.10 -15.81 -9.37
N ARG A 452 -5.99 -16.49 -9.08
CA ARG A 452 -5.47 -16.61 -7.71
C ARG A 452 -5.12 -15.21 -7.23
N ILE A 453 -6.07 -14.58 -6.56
CA ILE A 453 -5.74 -13.45 -5.70
C ILE A 453 -4.82 -14.02 -4.64
N ASP A 454 -3.60 -13.51 -4.63
CA ASP A 454 -2.69 -13.70 -3.51
C ASP A 454 -3.49 -13.40 -2.22
N ARG A 455 -3.55 -14.35 -1.29
CA ARG A 455 -4.32 -14.27 -0.03
C ARG A 455 -3.61 -13.45 1.05
N LYS A 456 -2.46 -12.85 0.75
CA LYS A 456 -1.77 -11.96 1.67
C LYS A 456 -2.62 -10.73 1.99
N ILE A 457 -2.36 -10.22 3.17
CA ILE A 457 -2.97 -9.01 3.70
C ILE A 457 -1.92 -7.91 3.53
N ASP A 458 -2.23 -6.87 2.75
CA ASP A 458 -1.33 -5.72 2.64
C ASP A 458 -1.52 -4.80 3.85
N LEU A 459 -2.78 -4.47 4.13
CA LEU A 459 -3.17 -3.62 5.25
C LEU A 459 -4.26 -4.27 6.08
N LEU A 460 -4.08 -4.29 7.41
CA LEU A 460 -5.10 -4.72 8.37
C LEU A 460 -5.58 -3.54 9.20
N ILE A 461 -6.88 -3.28 9.15
CA ILE A 461 -7.59 -2.39 10.08
C ILE A 461 -8.28 -3.27 11.12
N LEU A 462 -7.94 -3.07 12.39
CA LEU A 462 -8.46 -3.87 13.49
C LEU A 462 -9.09 -2.96 14.54
N HIS A 463 -10.30 -3.28 14.97
CA HIS A 463 -10.93 -2.54 16.05
C HIS A 463 -10.23 -2.80 17.39
N GLN A 464 -10.05 -1.74 18.18
CA GLN A 464 -9.42 -1.81 19.50
C GLN A 464 -10.10 -2.84 20.41
N GLY A 465 -11.43 -2.95 20.38
CA GLY A 465 -12.16 -3.92 21.22
C GLY A 465 -11.77 -5.38 20.96
N ILE A 466 -11.27 -5.68 19.76
CA ILE A 466 -10.73 -7.01 19.41
C ILE A 466 -9.31 -7.17 19.96
N LEU A 467 -8.50 -6.12 19.88
CA LEU A 467 -7.14 -6.10 20.44
C LEU A 467 -7.17 -6.31 21.96
N ASP A 468 -8.08 -5.63 22.65
CA ASP A 468 -8.26 -5.71 24.12
C ASP A 468 -8.63 -7.14 24.58
N LYS A 469 -9.28 -7.94 23.73
CA LYS A 469 -9.68 -9.34 24.03
C LYS A 469 -8.64 -10.37 23.59
N TRP A 470 -7.69 -9.99 22.75
CA TRP A 470 -6.76 -10.96 22.18
C TRP A 470 -5.78 -11.50 23.21
N LYS A 471 -5.21 -10.61 24.02
CA LYS A 471 -4.29 -10.96 25.12
C LYS A 471 -4.61 -10.10 26.33
N SER A 472 -4.55 -10.72 27.50
CA SER A 472 -4.84 -10.09 28.79
C SER A 472 -3.78 -9.08 29.25
N ASN A 473 -2.57 -9.11 28.66
CA ASN A 473 -1.47 -8.21 28.98
C ASN A 473 -1.00 -7.47 27.70
N PRO A 474 -0.84 -6.13 27.75
CA PRO A 474 -0.27 -5.34 26.64
C PRO A 474 1.05 -5.87 26.06
N ALA A 475 1.94 -6.44 26.89
CA ALA A 475 3.21 -6.98 26.41
C ALA A 475 3.02 -8.20 25.49
N ASP A 476 2.08 -9.08 25.81
CA ASP A 476 1.71 -10.23 24.97
C ASP A 476 1.03 -9.77 23.67
N THR A 477 0.22 -8.71 23.74
CA THR A 477 -0.37 -8.07 22.56
C THR A 477 0.74 -7.55 21.63
N LEU A 478 1.70 -6.78 22.17
CA LEU A 478 2.81 -6.24 21.40
C LEU A 478 3.67 -7.35 20.78
N LYS A 479 3.95 -8.42 21.52
CA LYS A 479 4.62 -9.61 20.99
C LYS A 479 3.88 -10.22 19.80
N GLY A 480 2.57 -10.38 19.93
CA GLY A 480 1.71 -10.89 18.85
C GLY A 480 1.78 -9.98 17.61
N LEU A 481 1.72 -8.66 17.82
CA LEU A 481 1.80 -7.67 16.74
C LEU A 481 3.16 -7.67 16.04
N LEU A 482 4.27 -7.71 16.79
CA LEU A 482 5.62 -7.78 16.23
C LEU A 482 5.84 -9.02 15.34
N TYR A 483 5.17 -10.11 15.71
CA TYR A 483 5.14 -11.33 14.92
C TYR A 483 4.26 -11.18 13.67
N TRP A 484 3.04 -10.65 13.81
CA TRP A 484 2.13 -10.42 12.69
C TRP A 484 2.62 -9.40 11.66
N LYS A 485 3.45 -8.43 12.08
CA LYS A 485 4.10 -7.48 11.17
C LYS A 485 4.96 -8.17 10.10
N GLU A 486 5.47 -9.38 10.32
CA GLU A 486 6.18 -10.13 9.27
C GLU A 486 5.26 -10.56 8.11
N SER A 487 3.96 -10.73 8.37
CA SER A 487 2.99 -11.12 7.35
C SER A 487 2.25 -9.93 6.74
N VAL A 488 2.01 -8.91 7.56
CA VAL A 488 1.20 -7.75 7.20
C VAL A 488 2.01 -6.47 7.41
N PRO A 489 2.42 -5.78 6.32
CA PRO A 489 3.29 -4.61 6.45
C PRO A 489 2.59 -3.36 6.98
N PHE A 490 1.27 -3.22 6.81
CA PHE A 490 0.55 -2.01 7.23
C PHE A 490 -0.56 -2.34 8.25
N TRP A 491 -0.57 -1.61 9.38
CA TRP A 491 -1.47 -1.85 10.50
C TRP A 491 -2.10 -0.56 11.00
N VAL A 492 -3.42 -0.60 11.19
CA VAL A 492 -4.19 0.50 11.75
C VAL A 492 -5.15 -0.04 12.81
N ILE A 493 -5.22 0.63 13.96
CA ILE A 493 -6.24 0.38 14.98
C ILE A 493 -7.31 1.45 14.95
N THR A 494 -8.56 1.02 15.07
CA THR A 494 -9.72 1.92 15.16
C THR A 494 -10.34 1.90 16.54
N SER A 495 -10.94 3.03 16.95
CA SER A 495 -11.77 3.11 18.16
C SER A 495 -12.85 4.18 17.98
N GLY A 496 -13.99 3.96 18.64
CA GLY A 496 -15.09 4.94 18.70
C GLY A 496 -14.94 5.98 19.81
N ARG A 497 -13.96 5.84 20.72
CA ARG A 497 -13.83 6.67 21.94
C ARG A 497 -12.61 7.61 21.92
N GLY A 498 -12.14 8.00 20.73
CA GLY A 498 -10.90 8.73 20.55
C GLY A 498 -9.66 7.83 20.65
N THR A 499 -8.47 8.44 20.72
CA THR A 499 -7.19 7.71 20.77
C THR A 499 -7.05 6.97 22.12
N PRO A 500 -7.00 5.63 22.12
CA PRO A 500 -6.90 4.86 23.35
C PRO A 500 -5.54 5.05 24.01
N THR A 501 -5.53 5.19 25.34
CA THR A 501 -4.28 5.36 26.11
C THR A 501 -3.47 4.08 26.21
N ASN A 502 -4.09 2.92 25.96
CA ASN A 502 -3.49 1.59 26.06
C ASN A 502 -3.00 1.02 24.71
N LEU A 503 -2.89 1.84 23.65
CA LEU A 503 -2.37 1.35 22.38
C LEU A 503 -0.90 0.96 22.51
N PRO A 504 -0.53 -0.28 22.14
CA PRO A 504 0.87 -0.68 22.11
C PRO A 504 1.71 0.23 21.21
N PRO A 505 2.98 0.47 21.55
CA PRO A 505 3.92 1.15 20.68
C PRO A 505 4.02 0.48 19.30
N GLY A 506 4.17 1.30 18.25
CA GLY A 506 4.32 0.79 16.89
C GLY A 506 3.00 0.45 16.19
N ILE A 507 1.93 1.12 16.60
CA ILE A 507 0.62 1.01 15.96
C ILE A 507 0.13 2.41 15.58
N LYS A 508 -0.37 2.54 14.35
CA LYS A 508 -1.11 3.74 13.93
C LYS A 508 -2.57 3.66 14.37
N PHE A 509 -3.12 4.80 14.75
CA PHE A 509 -4.51 4.92 15.15
C PHE A 509 -5.30 5.71 14.11
N LEU A 510 -6.53 5.28 13.82
CA LEU A 510 -7.49 6.00 12.99
C LEU A 510 -8.84 6.03 13.72
N PRO A 511 -9.44 7.21 13.98
CA PRO A 511 -10.78 7.26 14.56
C PRO A 511 -11.76 6.46 13.72
N PHE A 512 -12.66 5.70 14.36
CA PHE A 512 -13.63 4.90 13.62
C PHE A 512 -14.50 5.73 12.69
N SER A 513 -14.86 6.95 13.08
CA SER A 513 -15.63 7.88 12.26
C SER A 513 -14.98 8.17 10.90
N ALA A 514 -13.64 8.13 10.80
CA ALA A 514 -12.92 8.30 9.55
C ALA A 514 -13.08 7.08 8.63
N VAL A 515 -13.13 5.87 9.19
CA VAL A 515 -13.41 4.64 8.43
C VAL A 515 -14.89 4.59 8.05
N GLU A 516 -15.77 4.89 8.99
CA GLU A 516 -17.21 4.92 8.79
C GLU A 516 -17.61 5.92 7.70
N ALA A 517 -17.06 7.14 7.71
CA ALA A 517 -17.33 8.13 6.68
C ALA A 517 -16.95 7.67 5.26
N CYS A 518 -16.02 6.73 5.13
CA CYS A 518 -15.58 6.20 3.84
C CYS A 518 -16.23 4.87 3.45
N ILE A 519 -16.86 4.14 4.40
CA ILE A 519 -17.32 2.76 4.16
C ILE A 519 -18.81 2.57 4.49
N ASN A 520 -19.48 3.51 5.16
CA ASN A 520 -20.87 3.32 5.59
C ASN A 520 -21.89 3.59 4.46
N GLY A 521 -22.99 2.84 4.46
CA GLY A 521 -24.08 2.94 3.48
C GLY A 521 -23.97 1.92 2.33
N ILE A 522 -24.48 2.27 1.15
CA ILE A 522 -24.31 1.48 -0.10
C ILE A 522 -23.11 1.97 -0.92
N HIS A 523 -22.28 2.85 -0.35
CA HIS A 523 -21.27 3.63 -1.06
C HIS A 523 -19.92 3.57 -0.34
N PHE A 524 -18.85 3.35 -1.10
CA PHE A 524 -17.52 3.10 -0.56
C PHE A 524 -16.49 4.00 -1.22
N GLU A 525 -15.85 4.84 -0.42
CA GLU A 525 -14.81 5.76 -0.85
C GLU A 525 -13.43 5.27 -0.36
N LYS A 526 -12.86 4.30 -1.08
CA LYS A 526 -11.52 3.77 -0.76
C LYS A 526 -10.42 4.82 -0.90
N LEU A 527 -10.56 5.77 -1.82
CA LEU A 527 -9.55 6.80 -2.06
C LEU A 527 -9.28 7.72 -0.87
N PRO A 528 -10.30 8.37 -0.28
CA PRO A 528 -10.14 9.11 0.96
C PRO A 528 -9.61 8.24 2.10
N LEU A 529 -10.11 7.00 2.25
CA LEU A 529 -9.67 6.10 3.33
C LEU A 529 -8.15 5.86 3.28
N VAL A 530 -7.62 5.47 2.11
CA VAL A 530 -6.19 5.20 1.96
C VAL A 530 -5.36 6.47 2.14
N ARG A 531 -5.85 7.62 1.65
CA ARG A 531 -5.17 8.91 1.88
C ARG A 531 -5.06 9.25 3.36
N GLN A 532 -6.15 9.10 4.12
CA GLN A 532 -6.16 9.30 5.56
C GLN A 532 -5.15 8.36 6.24
N ILE A 533 -5.22 7.08 5.92
CA ILE A 533 -4.30 6.05 6.43
C ILE A 533 -2.83 6.40 6.15
N TYR A 534 -2.48 6.83 4.94
CA TYR A 534 -1.10 7.11 4.56
C TYR A 534 -0.58 8.42 5.15
N SER A 535 -1.51 9.32 5.50
CA SER A 535 -1.21 10.53 6.27
C SER A 535 -1.08 10.28 7.77
N LEU A 536 -1.51 9.11 8.27
CA LEU A 536 -1.41 8.80 9.70
C LEU A 536 0.04 8.85 10.15
N LYS A 537 0.27 9.63 11.19
CA LYS A 537 1.47 9.60 12.01
C LYS A 537 1.06 9.14 13.40
N ARG A 538 2.05 8.67 14.16
CA ARG A 538 1.80 8.54 15.58
C ARG A 538 1.82 9.96 16.14
N ASP A 539 0.68 10.44 16.63
CA ASP A 539 0.66 11.67 17.42
C ASP A 539 1.69 11.50 18.52
N GLY A 540 2.66 12.42 18.57
CA GLY A 540 3.77 12.36 19.50
C GLY A 540 3.23 12.25 20.92
N GLN A 541 3.10 11.00 21.41
CA GLN A 541 3.22 10.76 22.83
C GLN A 541 4.69 11.05 23.16
N PRO A 542 4.93 11.80 24.25
CA PRO A 542 6.24 12.31 24.62
C PRO A 542 7.31 11.23 24.70
#